data_AF-W8RSK7-F1
#
_entry.id   AF-W8RSK7-F1
#
_cell.length_a   1.000
_cell.length_b   1.000
_cell.length_c   1.000
_cell.angle_alpha   90.00
_cell.angle_beta   90.00
_cell.angle_gamma   90.00
#
_symmetry.space_group_name_H-M   'P 1'
#
loop_
_entity.id
_entity.type
_entity.pdbx_description
1 polymer ?
#
loop_
_entity_poly.entity_id
_entity_poly.type
_entity_poly.pdbx_seq_one_letter_code
_entity_poly.pdbx_strand_id
1 'polypeptide(L)'
;MARGEALTLGGTDPENPGWRWCVNEKGLGGWLPEGWVVDGRAKGAFDTTEATVAPGTRVTLVRAHAGWWFCRLGDGRHGWLPESVLSIGD
;
A
#
# COMPACT_ATOMS: atom_id res chain seq x y z
N MET A 1 -2.62 -1.09 -8.79
CA MET A 1 -1.70 -1.20 -9.95
C MET A 1 -1.69 -2.64 -10.47
N ALA A 2 -1.77 -2.82 -11.79
CA ALA A 2 -1.73 -4.12 -12.45
C ALA A 2 -0.29 -4.54 -12.78
N ARG A 3 -0.03 -5.85 -12.91
CA ARG A 3 1.27 -6.37 -13.35
C ARG A 3 1.63 -5.81 -14.74
N GLY A 4 2.87 -5.37 -14.90
CA GLY A 4 3.42 -4.88 -16.17
C GLY A 4 2.94 -3.49 -16.59
N GLU A 5 2.02 -2.89 -15.82
CA GLU A 5 1.52 -1.55 -16.06
C GLU A 5 2.67 -0.53 -16.06
N ALA A 6 2.67 0.38 -17.03
CA ALA A 6 3.65 1.45 -17.12
C ALA A 6 3.36 2.51 -16.06
N LEU A 7 4.42 3.02 -15.43
CA LEU A 7 4.35 3.91 -14.28
C LEU A 7 5.24 5.13 -14.52
N THR A 8 4.67 6.31 -14.28
CA THR A 8 5.44 7.52 -14.02
C THR A 8 5.88 7.48 -12.56
N LEU A 9 7.20 7.58 -12.33
CA LEU A 9 7.78 7.50 -10.99
C LEU A 9 7.83 8.89 -10.34
N GLY A 10 7.21 9.00 -9.17
CA GLY A 10 7.31 10.15 -8.29
C GLY A 10 8.41 9.98 -7.23
N GLY A 11 8.34 10.82 -6.21
CA GLY A 11 9.27 10.79 -5.08
C GLY A 11 9.12 9.54 -4.20
N THR A 12 10.16 9.29 -3.41
CA THR A 12 10.10 8.41 -2.24
C THR A 12 9.50 9.16 -1.06
N ASP A 13 9.03 8.44 -0.04
CA ASP A 13 8.59 9.02 1.22
C ASP A 13 9.69 8.84 2.30
N PRO A 14 10.38 9.91 2.73
CA PRO A 14 11.38 9.82 3.79
C PRO A 14 10.80 9.47 5.17
N GLU A 15 9.54 9.80 5.42
CA GLU A 15 8.83 9.47 6.66
C GLU A 15 8.36 8.01 6.65
N ASN A 16 8.13 7.46 5.45
CA ASN A 16 7.76 6.07 5.21
C ASN A 16 8.74 5.39 4.23
N PRO A 17 9.98 5.08 4.65
CA PRO A 17 11.00 4.53 3.77
C PRO A 17 10.58 3.18 3.18
N GLY A 18 11.05 2.89 1.96
CA GLY A 18 10.73 1.65 1.24
C GLY A 18 9.52 1.76 0.29
N TRP A 19 8.88 2.93 0.25
CA TRP A 19 7.75 3.23 -0.64
C TRP A 19 8.11 4.31 -1.67
N ARG A 20 7.52 4.18 -2.87
CA ARG A 20 7.64 5.14 -3.97
C ARG A 20 6.27 5.48 -4.55
N TRP A 21 6.02 6.77 -4.75
CA TRP A 21 4.82 7.22 -5.41
C TRP A 21 4.89 6.87 -6.89
N CYS A 22 3.83 6.26 -7.41
CA CYS A 22 3.74 5.89 -8.81
C CYS A 22 2.37 6.31 -9.36
N VAL A 23 2.34 6.76 -10.61
CA VAL A 23 1.12 7.11 -11.33
C VAL A 23 1.04 6.30 -12.61
N ASN A 24 -0.08 5.61 -12.86
CA ASN A 24 -0.26 4.87 -14.10
C ASN A 24 -0.68 5.78 -15.27
N GLU A 25 -0.76 5.24 -16.48
CA GLU A 25 -1.15 5.98 -17.69
C GLU A 25 -2.56 6.59 -17.63
N LYS A 26 -3.43 6.09 -16.73
CA LYS A 26 -4.77 6.62 -16.50
C LYS A 26 -4.79 7.79 -15.50
N GLY A 27 -3.63 8.20 -15.00
CA GLY A 27 -3.49 9.25 -13.99
C GLY A 27 -3.82 8.79 -12.56
N LEU A 28 -4.05 7.49 -12.32
CA LEU A 28 -4.29 6.96 -10.98
C LEU A 28 -2.96 6.78 -10.25
N GLY A 29 -2.84 7.42 -9.09
CA GLY A 29 -1.65 7.36 -8.24
C GLY A 29 -1.77 6.40 -7.06
N GLY A 30 -0.65 5.88 -6.59
CA GLY A 30 -0.57 5.10 -5.36
C GLY A 30 0.87 4.76 -4.97
N TRP A 31 1.07 4.44 -3.69
CA TRP A 31 2.36 4.00 -3.16
C TRP A 31 2.62 2.54 -3.49
N LEU A 32 3.76 2.28 -4.12
CA LEU A 32 4.28 0.93 -4.35
C LEU A 32 5.56 0.72 -3.53
N PRO A 33 5.81 -0.51 -3.05
CA PRO A 33 7.13 -0.88 -2.56
C PRO A 33 8.18 -0.57 -3.62
N GLU A 34 9.36 -0.06 -3.23
CA GLU A 34 10.39 0.28 -4.21
C GLU A 34 10.81 -0.90 -5.09
N GLY A 35 10.88 -2.12 -4.51
CA GLY A 35 11.18 -3.36 -5.23
C GLY A 35 10.05 -3.89 -6.12
N TRP A 36 8.88 -3.21 -6.14
CA TRP A 36 7.75 -3.52 -7.02
C TRP A 36 7.78 -2.73 -8.33
N VAL A 37 8.76 -1.85 -8.52
CA VAL A 37 8.97 -1.13 -9.77
C VAL A 37 10.25 -1.64 -10.43
N VAL A 38 10.16 -2.09 -11.67
CA VAL A 38 11.30 -2.52 -12.49
C VAL A 38 11.18 -1.85 -13.85
N ASP A 39 12.21 -1.09 -14.24
CA ASP A 39 12.28 -0.38 -15.53
C ASP A 39 11.02 0.46 -15.83
N GLY A 40 10.52 1.18 -14.83
CA GLY A 40 9.32 2.03 -14.95
C GLY A 40 8.00 1.24 -15.06
N ARG A 41 7.98 -0.04 -14.68
CA ARG A 41 6.79 -0.89 -14.72
C ARG A 41 6.53 -1.59 -13.40
N ALA A 42 5.26 -1.88 -13.13
CA ALA A 42 4.86 -2.69 -11.99
C ALA A 42 5.32 -4.14 -12.15
N LYS A 43 6.17 -4.63 -11.25
CA LYS A 43 6.66 -6.02 -11.19
C LYS A 43 5.53 -7.03 -11.08
N GLY A 44 4.44 -6.67 -10.40
CA GLY A 44 3.27 -7.49 -10.15
C GLY A 44 2.05 -6.65 -9.84
N ALA A 45 0.88 -7.29 -9.79
CA ALA A 45 -0.31 -6.62 -9.30
C ALA A 45 -0.12 -6.26 -7.83
N PHE A 46 -0.51 -5.04 -7.47
CA PHE A 46 -0.41 -4.54 -6.12
C PHE A 46 -1.59 -3.63 -5.84
N ASP A 47 -2.31 -3.97 -4.77
CA ASP A 47 -3.37 -3.12 -4.24
C ASP A 47 -2.73 -1.97 -3.44
N THR A 48 -2.96 -0.75 -3.92
CA THR A 48 -2.44 0.51 -3.34
C THR A 48 -3.49 1.21 -2.48
N THR A 49 -4.67 0.61 -2.26
CA THR A 49 -5.74 1.21 -1.48
C THR A 49 -5.30 1.39 -0.04
N GLU A 50 -5.36 2.62 0.46
CA GLU A 50 -5.27 2.94 1.88
C GLU A 50 -6.66 2.88 2.52
N ALA A 51 -6.72 2.43 3.78
CA ALA A 51 -7.96 2.39 4.53
C ALA A 51 -8.04 3.55 5.53
N THR A 52 -9.25 4.00 5.80
CA THR A 52 -9.55 4.89 6.94
C THR A 52 -10.48 4.13 7.87
N VAL A 53 -10.11 4.07 9.15
CA VAL A 53 -10.84 3.34 10.19
C VAL A 53 -10.97 4.19 11.45
N ALA A 54 -11.99 3.94 12.26
CA ALA A 54 -12.12 4.57 13.57
C ALA A 54 -11.24 3.84 14.61
N PRO A 55 -10.77 4.52 15.67
CA PRO A 55 -10.11 3.86 16.80
C PRO A 55 -10.96 2.72 17.37
N GLY A 56 -10.32 1.59 17.68
CA GLY A 56 -11.01 0.38 18.16
C GLY A 56 -11.61 -0.50 17.05
N THR A 57 -11.52 -0.11 15.77
CA THR A 57 -11.92 -0.98 14.66
C THR A 57 -11.02 -2.22 14.63
N ARG A 58 -11.63 -3.41 14.71
CA ARG A 58 -10.91 -4.68 14.52
C ARG A 58 -10.67 -4.94 13.04
N VAL A 59 -9.45 -5.31 12.71
CA VAL A 59 -9.04 -5.68 11.36
C VAL A 59 -8.23 -6.97 11.40
N THR A 60 -8.12 -7.66 10.27
CA THR A 60 -7.26 -8.84 10.12
C THR A 60 -6.06 -8.49 9.26
N LEU A 61 -4.84 -8.71 9.76
CA LEU A 61 -3.62 -8.55 8.97
C LEU A 61 -3.61 -9.56 7.80
N VAL A 62 -3.39 -9.07 6.58
CA VAL A 62 -3.22 -9.88 5.37
C VAL A 62 -1.75 -9.93 4.94
N ARG A 63 -1.08 -8.78 4.95
CA ARG A 63 0.37 -8.68 4.68
C ARG A 63 0.95 -7.43 5.36
N ALA A 64 2.21 -7.48 5.76
CA ALA A 64 2.95 -6.33 6.26
C ALA A 64 4.10 -5.99 5.31
N HIS A 65 4.41 -4.71 5.17
CA HIS A 65 5.55 -4.23 4.41
C HIS A 65 5.99 -2.85 4.92
N ALA A 66 7.28 -2.70 5.23
CA ALA A 66 7.93 -1.41 5.52
C ALA A 66 7.09 -0.45 6.39
N GLY A 67 6.67 -0.90 7.58
CA GLY A 67 5.91 -0.10 8.55
C GLY A 67 4.42 0.08 8.24
N TRP A 68 3.88 -0.64 7.25
CA TRP A 68 2.47 -0.61 6.88
C TRP A 68 1.87 -2.01 6.82
N TRP A 69 0.61 -2.12 7.21
CA TRP A 69 -0.15 -3.38 7.25
C TRP A 69 -1.32 -3.28 6.29
N PHE A 70 -1.39 -4.19 5.32
CA PHE A 70 -2.57 -4.37 4.48
C PHE A 70 -3.54 -5.26 5.24
N CYS A 71 -4.69 -4.70 5.54
CA CYS A 71 -5.65 -5.27 6.46
C CYS A 71 -6.97 -5.54 5.76
N ARG A 72 -7.68 -6.58 6.19
CA ARG A 72 -9.09 -6.82 5.87
C ARG A 72 -9.98 -6.24 6.96
N LEU A 73 -10.96 -5.43 6.57
CA LEU A 73 -11.97 -4.84 7.44
C LEU A 73 -13.12 -5.83 7.67
N GLY A 74 -13.95 -5.58 8.69
CA GLY A 74 -15.10 -6.45 9.03
C GLY A 74 -16.19 -6.53 7.94
N ASP A 75 -16.22 -5.56 7.02
CA ASP A 75 -17.12 -5.54 5.86
C ASP A 75 -16.54 -6.19 4.60
N GLY A 76 -15.34 -6.79 4.70
CA GLY A 76 -14.65 -7.47 3.60
C GLY A 76 -13.80 -6.55 2.72
N ARG A 77 -13.82 -5.23 2.91
CA ARG A 77 -12.89 -4.31 2.24
C ARG A 77 -11.46 -4.55 2.72
N HIS A 78 -10.49 -4.11 1.93
CA HIS A 78 -9.09 -4.14 2.28
C HIS A 78 -8.45 -2.77 2.13
N GLY A 79 -7.38 -2.52 2.87
CA GLY A 79 -6.53 -1.36 2.65
C GLY A 79 -5.33 -1.32 3.59
N TRP A 80 -4.36 -0.50 3.22
CA TRP A 80 -3.16 -0.23 4.00
C TRP A 80 -3.46 0.71 5.17
N LEU A 81 -2.87 0.41 6.32
CA LEU A 81 -2.86 1.22 7.53
C LEU A 81 -1.42 1.30 8.07
N PRO A 82 -0.99 2.42 8.65
CA PRO A 82 0.31 2.49 9.33
C PRO A 82 0.37 1.48 10.48
N GLU A 83 1.48 0.78 10.62
CA GLU A 83 1.69 -0.14 11.75
C GLU A 83 1.64 0.59 13.10
N SER A 84 2.09 1.84 13.14
CA SER A 84 2.13 2.67 14.34
C SER A 84 0.76 2.97 14.97
N VAL A 85 -0.33 2.79 14.22
CA VAL A 85 -1.70 2.97 14.73
C VAL A 85 -2.40 1.66 15.06
N LEU A 86 -1.70 0.53 14.95
CA LEU A 86 -2.22 -0.81 15.17
C LEU A 86 -1.64 -1.43 16.45
N SER A 87 -2.39 -2.36 17.02
CA SER A 87 -1.93 -3.24 18.09
C SER A 87 -2.45 -4.65 17.85
N ILE A 88 -1.70 -5.64 18.29
CA ILE A 88 -2.12 -7.04 18.25
C ILE A 88 -3.02 -7.27 19.45
N GLY A 89 -4.24 -7.76 19.21
CA GLY A 89 -5.14 -8.16 20.29
C GLY A 89 -4.70 -9.50 20.88
N ASP A 90 -4.89 -9.64 22.20
CA ASP A 90 -4.69 -10.89 22.94
C ASP A 90 -5.64 -12.01 22.49
#